data_AF-A0A7U9R9U9-F1
#
_entry.id   AF-A0A7U9R9U9-F1
#
_cell.length_a   1.000
_cell.length_b   1.000
_cell.length_c   1.000
_cell.angle_alpha   90.00
_cell.angle_beta   90.00
_cell.angle_gamma   90.00
#
_symmetry.space_group_name_H-M   'P 1'
#
loop_
_entity.id
_entity.type
_entity.pdbx_description
1 polymer ?
#
loop_
_entity_poly.entity_id
_entity_poly.type
_entity_poly.pdbx_seq_one_letter_code
_entity_poly.pdbx_strand_id
1 'polypeptide(L)' 'MFPKVVQVVPMRDYSVYVYFEDGKIVLYDMPQMIEKEAIA' A
#
# COMPACT_ATOMS: atom_id res chain seq x y z
N MET A 1 -4.95 -18.81 -3.59
CA MET A 1 -4.31 -18.00 -4.65
C MET A 1 -4.02 -16.63 -4.07
N PHE A 2 -2.82 -16.10 -4.22
CA PHE A 2 -2.46 -14.78 -3.68
C PHE A 2 -2.79 -13.69 -4.70
N PRO A 3 -3.29 -12.53 -4.26
CA PRO A 3 -3.59 -11.43 -5.17
C PRO A 3 -2.29 -10.90 -5.78
N LYS A 4 -2.28 -10.74 -7.12
CA LYS A 4 -1.11 -10.26 -7.86
C LYS A 4 -1.17 -8.74 -7.99
N VAL A 5 -0.14 -8.07 -7.48
CA VAL A 5 0.04 -6.63 -7.64
C VAL A 5 0.62 -6.36 -9.02
N VAL A 6 0.04 -5.41 -9.75
CA VAL A 6 0.50 -5.00 -11.09
C VAL A 6 1.08 -3.59 -11.12
N GLN A 7 0.66 -2.71 -10.20
CA GLN A 7 1.19 -1.36 -10.09
C GLN A 7 1.10 -0.84 -8.66
N VAL A 8 2.09 -0.04 -8.27
CA VAL A 8 2.14 0.66 -6.99
C VAL A 8 2.45 2.14 -7.26
N VAL A 9 1.62 3.05 -6.74
CA VAL A 9 1.82 4.49 -6.89
C VAL A 9 1.99 5.14 -5.52
N PRO A 10 3.20 5.62 -5.17
CA PRO A 10 3.43 6.31 -3.92
C PRO A 10 2.91 7.75 -4.00
N MET A 11 2.39 8.24 -2.87
CA MET A 11 1.96 9.62 -2.69
C MET A 11 2.91 10.39 -1.76
N ARG A 12 2.80 11.72 -1.76
CA ARG A 12 3.67 12.60 -0.96
C ARG A 12 3.44 12.48 0.55
N ASP A 13 2.25 12.06 0.95
CA ASP A 13 1.83 11.84 2.34
C ASP A 13 2.16 10.42 2.83
N TYR A 14 3.05 9.71 2.13
CA TYR A 14 3.40 8.31 2.36
C TYR A 14 2.25 7.31 2.18
N SER A 15 1.06 7.74 1.76
CA SER A 15 0.03 6.81 1.33
C SER A 15 0.42 6.13 0.00
N VAL A 16 -0.11 4.93 -0.25
CA VAL A 16 0.24 4.13 -1.43
C VAL A 16 -1.02 3.53 -2.05
N TYR A 17 -1.22 3.76 -3.34
CA TYR A 17 -2.23 3.03 -4.12
C TYR A 17 -1.63 1.75 -4.70
N VAL A 18 -2.31 0.63 -4.48
CA VAL A 18 -1.94 -0.70 -5.00
C VAL A 18 -3.03 -1.17 -5.95
N TYR A 19 -2.63 -1.46 -7.17
CA TYR A 19 -3.47 -1.97 -8.24
C TYR A 19 -3.23 -3.47 -8.38
N PHE A 20 -4.32 -4.24 -8.43
CA PHE A 20 -4.30 -5.68 -8.57
C PHE A 20 -4.72 -6.10 -9.98
N GLU A 21 -4.27 -7.27 -10.41
CA GLU A 21 -4.59 -7.84 -11.72
C GLU A 21 -6.10 -8.04 -11.95
N ASP A 22 -6.87 -8.20 -10.88
CA ASP A 22 -8.34 -8.33 -10.92
C ASP A 22 -9.08 -6.99 -11.03
N GLY A 23 -8.35 -5.87 -11.15
CA GLY A 23 -8.91 -4.52 -11.23
C GLY A 23 -9.21 -3.89 -9.87
N LYS A 24 -8.97 -4.60 -8.75
CA LYS A 24 -9.08 -4.01 -7.41
C LYS A 24 -8.01 -2.93 -7.23
N ILE A 25 -8.39 -1.86 -6.55
CA ILE A 25 -7.49 -0.77 -6.14
C ILE A 25 -7.63 -0.60 -4.63
N VAL A 26 -6.52 -0.55 -3.92
CA VAL A 26 -6.49 -0.35 -2.46
C VAL A 26 -5.55 0.80 -2.12
N LEU A 27 -6.01 1.72 -1.27
CA LEU A 27 -5.17 2.74 -0.65
C LEU A 27 -4.68 2.24 0.70
N TYR A 28 -3.37 2.25 0.91
CA TYR A 28 -2.73 1.95 2.18
C TYR A 28 -2.15 3.24 2.78
N ASP A 29 -2.55 3.54 4.01
CA ASP A 29 -2.05 4.67 4.80
C ASP A 29 -0.80 4.23 5.58
N MET A 30 0.38 4.38 4.98
CA MET A 30 1.64 3.90 5.57
C MET A 30 2.19 4.71 6.75
N PRO A 31 1.95 6.03 6.93
CA PRO A 31 2.37 6.77 8.13
C PRO A 31 2.05 6.04 9.44
N GLN A 32 0.82 5.50 9.55
CA GLN A 32 0.37 4.76 10.73
C GLN A 32 1.10 3.42 10.92
N MET A 33 1.61 2.83 9.83
CA MET A 33 2.32 1.55 9.85
C MET A 33 3.81 1.75 10.16
N ILE A 34 4.43 2.83 9.69
CA ILE A 34 5.83 3.17 9.95
C ILE A 34 6.03 3.49 11.44
N GLU A 35 5.12 4.25 12.07
CA GLU A 35 5.17 4.50 13.52
C GLU A 35 5.07 3.20 14.34
N LYS A 36 4.34 2.20 13.82
CA LYS A 36 4.14 0.92 14.51
C LYS A 36 5.37 0.00 14.44
N GLU A 37 6.19 0.10 13.39
CA GLU A 37 7.42 -0.71 13.24
C GLU A 37 8.66 -0.06 13.87
N ALA A 38 8.66 1.27 14.08
CA ALA A 38 9.77 1.97 14.76
C ALA A 38 9.86 1.69 16.27
N ILE A 39 8.90 0.95 16.85
CA ILE A 39 8.81 0.61 18.28
C ILE A 39 8.91 -0.92 18.49
N ALA A 40 9.84 -1.58 17.78
CA ALA A 40 10.18 -2.99 17.98
C ALA A 40 11.67 -3.18 18.28
#